data_AF-A0AAP0RAG1-F1
#
_entry.id   AF-A0AAP0RAG1-F1
#
_cell.length_a   1.000
_cell.length_b   1.000
_cell.length_c   1.000
_cell.angle_alpha   90.00
_cell.angle_beta   90.00
_cell.angle_gamma   90.00
#
_symmetry.space_group_name_H-M   'P 1'
#
loop_
_entity.id
_entity.type
_entity.pdbx_description
1 polymer ?
#
loop_
_entity_poly.entity_id
_entity_poly.type
_entity_poly.pdbx_seq_one_letter_code
_entity_poly.pdbx_strand_id
1 'polypeptide(L)'
;MSTASSPYHVEWWEYVMEYSKDINSLLGSSNSPPNSVIEDPKTVLKKVEEPTCLKAAWELMEIFYADKQAQAWLPERLVDWLADYDSLLSGTQATIHSKLVEFQRELATLQVIEDDSRYWEAISSALAVGWLEIVVKMLRLHGSYHLDQLGNRETENGLVETVAVLISKMPRMRPELEPGRLGESYKTKPEFIKAWEKWRAQITKLDCSAYWVQCDHRQTREGLRNMLQIMLGNANSLSAATCHWMELYISHFLYIRPLTVGLESMYSLAQKCIQLKPMSSPHRLMGLIIGILGENTEVVLAECSKAFGPWMVAHVIELLTAGSDQAEILLHEERHNLGGISIEELHRLVYAQVLSSHALTWQIAPIYLTSCMKQGIGFVRDSTAQTTCPT
;
A
#
# COMPACT_ATOMS: atom_id res chain seq x y z
N MET A 1 -38.71 -20.06 -17.95
CA MET A 1 -38.22 -21.37 -17.48
C MET A 1 -36.93 -21.09 -16.71
N SER A 2 -36.91 -21.49 -15.45
CA SER A 2 -35.79 -21.33 -14.53
C SER A 2 -34.58 -22.12 -15.01
N THR A 3 -33.50 -21.43 -15.39
CA THR A 3 -32.20 -22.05 -15.59
C THR A 3 -31.64 -22.39 -14.22
N ALA A 4 -31.62 -23.69 -13.92
CA ALA A 4 -30.94 -24.22 -12.76
C ALA A 4 -29.45 -23.81 -12.83
N SER A 5 -28.97 -23.10 -11.81
CA SER A 5 -27.55 -22.79 -11.65
C SER A 5 -26.78 -24.09 -11.44
N SER A 6 -25.85 -24.38 -12.35
CA SER A 6 -24.91 -25.49 -12.23
C SER A 6 -24.11 -25.37 -10.91
N PRO A 7 -23.88 -26.48 -10.18
CA PRO A 7 -23.14 -26.47 -8.91
C PRO A 7 -21.62 -26.25 -9.04
N TYR A 8 -21.13 -25.85 -10.21
CA TYR A 8 -19.71 -25.65 -10.53
C TYR A 8 -19.38 -24.26 -11.08
N HIS A 9 -20.24 -23.25 -10.89
CA HIS A 9 -19.91 -21.89 -11.29
C HIS A 9 -19.13 -21.19 -10.17
N VAL A 10 -17.81 -21.37 -10.16
CA VAL A 10 -16.90 -20.41 -9.52
C VAL A 10 -17.21 -19.05 -10.12
N GLU A 11 -17.46 -18.04 -9.28
CA GLU A 11 -17.76 -16.70 -9.77
C GLU A 11 -16.50 -16.13 -10.45
N TRP A 12 -16.64 -15.40 -11.57
CA TRP A 12 -15.51 -14.90 -12.36
C TRP A 12 -14.41 -14.22 -11.53
N TRP A 13 -14.81 -13.44 -10.52
CA TRP A 13 -13.88 -12.77 -9.62
C TRP A 13 -13.04 -13.75 -8.76
N GLU A 14 -13.56 -14.91 -8.37
CA GLU A 14 -12.81 -15.91 -7.59
C GLU A 14 -11.68 -16.50 -8.43
N TYR A 15 -11.96 -16.78 -9.72
CA TYR A 15 -10.94 -17.21 -10.68
C TYR A 15 -9.87 -16.13 -10.88
N VAL A 16 -10.28 -14.87 -11.06
CA VAL A 16 -9.35 -13.75 -11.21
C VAL A 16 -8.47 -13.57 -9.95
N MET A 17 -9.01 -13.79 -8.75
CA MET A 17 -8.22 -13.73 -7.52
C MET A 17 -7.21 -14.87 -7.40
N GLU A 18 -7.56 -16.10 -7.81
CA GLU A 18 -6.59 -17.21 -7.89
C GLU A 18 -5.49 -16.92 -8.90
N TYR A 19 -5.86 -16.43 -10.08
CA TYR A 19 -4.91 -15.99 -11.10
C TYR A 19 -3.99 -14.87 -10.59
N SER A 20 -4.54 -13.86 -9.92
CA SER A 20 -3.77 -12.75 -9.36
C SER A 20 -2.77 -13.22 -8.30
N LYS A 21 -3.14 -14.22 -7.50
CA LYS A 21 -2.24 -14.85 -6.52
C LYS A 21 -1.04 -15.51 -7.19
N ASP A 22 -1.25 -16.22 -8.30
CA ASP A 22 -0.16 -16.82 -9.08
C ASP A 22 0.75 -15.74 -9.67
N ILE A 23 0.18 -14.65 -10.19
CA ILE A 23 0.96 -13.52 -10.70
C ILE A 23 1.77 -12.83 -9.60
N ASN A 24 1.18 -12.57 -8.43
CA ASN A 24 1.89 -11.97 -7.30
C ASN A 24 3.06 -12.84 -6.82
N SER A 25 2.92 -14.17 -6.87
CA SER A 25 4.00 -15.12 -6.58
C SER A 25 5.13 -15.01 -7.60
N LEU A 26 4.82 -14.87 -8.89
CA LEU A 26 5.81 -14.71 -9.96
C LEU A 26 6.50 -13.35 -9.98
N LEU A 27 5.79 -12.29 -9.61
CA LEU A 27 6.32 -10.93 -9.52
C LEU A 27 7.17 -10.69 -8.27
N GLY A 28 7.03 -11.54 -7.24
CA GLY A 28 7.97 -11.61 -6.11
C GLY A 28 9.18 -12.47 -6.45
N SER A 29 10.35 -12.14 -5.92
CA SER A 29 11.55 -12.96 -6.05
C SER A 29 11.68 -13.94 -4.89
N SER A 30 12.00 -15.19 -5.22
CA SER A 30 12.09 -16.32 -4.28
C SER A 30 13.25 -16.24 -3.27
N ASN A 31 13.96 -15.11 -3.15
CA ASN A 31 15.27 -15.05 -2.51
C ASN A 31 15.29 -14.13 -1.29
N SER A 32 14.51 -14.47 -0.25
CA SER A 32 14.82 -13.95 1.08
C SER A 32 15.92 -14.82 1.73
N PRO A 33 16.99 -14.22 2.29
CA PRO A 33 17.90 -14.98 3.13
C PRO A 33 17.14 -15.52 4.36
N PRO A 34 17.53 -16.67 4.93
CA PRO A 34 16.87 -17.21 6.11
C PRO A 34 16.89 -16.17 7.24
N ASN A 35 15.72 -15.89 7.81
CA ASN A 35 15.58 -15.00 8.97
C ASN A 35 16.55 -15.42 10.07
N SER A 36 17.40 -14.50 10.52
CA SER A 36 18.27 -14.74 11.67
C SER A 36 17.40 -15.00 12.91
N VAL A 37 17.65 -16.12 13.60
CA VAL A 37 16.91 -16.53 14.80
C VAL A 37 17.05 -15.53 15.96
N ILE A 38 18.07 -14.66 15.92
CA ILE A 38 18.30 -13.59 16.88
C ILE A 38 18.06 -12.26 16.16
N GLU A 39 16.99 -11.55 16.53
CA GLU A 39 16.67 -10.22 16.01
C GLU A 39 17.42 -9.17 16.84
N ASP A 40 18.27 -8.36 16.20
CA ASP A 40 18.93 -7.24 16.87
C ASP A 40 17.89 -6.18 17.29
N PRO A 41 17.82 -5.80 18.58
CA PRO A 41 16.86 -4.81 19.07
C PRO A 41 16.98 -3.45 18.36
N LYS A 42 18.18 -3.09 17.87
CA LYS A 42 18.43 -1.84 17.12
C LYS A 42 18.08 -1.93 15.63
N THR A 43 17.76 -3.11 15.11
CA THR A 43 17.32 -3.25 13.71
C THR A 43 15.85 -2.84 13.60
N VAL A 44 15.58 -1.60 13.19
CA VAL A 44 14.21 -1.07 13.09
C VAL A 44 13.47 -1.62 11.86
N LEU A 45 14.13 -1.58 10.70
CA LEU A 45 13.68 -2.14 9.44
C LEU A 45 14.40 -3.46 9.16
N LYS A 46 13.62 -4.48 8.84
CA LYS A 46 14.16 -5.77 8.38
C LYS A 46 14.62 -5.62 6.93
N LYS A 47 15.71 -6.31 6.57
CA LYS A 47 16.09 -6.45 5.16
C LYS A 47 15.09 -7.39 4.50
N VAL A 48 14.16 -6.81 3.76
CA VAL A 48 13.23 -7.54 2.90
C VAL A 48 13.78 -7.52 1.48
N GLU A 49 13.23 -8.41 0.67
CA GLU A 49 13.38 -8.39 -0.78
C GLU A 49 13.14 -6.99 -1.36
N GLU A 50 13.89 -6.61 -2.40
CA GLU A 50 13.73 -5.31 -3.06
C GLU A 50 12.42 -5.30 -3.85
N PRO A 51 11.45 -4.42 -3.51
CA PRO A 51 10.19 -4.39 -4.20
C PRO A 51 10.33 -3.93 -5.66
N THR A 52 9.34 -4.24 -6.50
CA THR A 52 9.29 -3.76 -7.88
C THR A 52 8.04 -2.91 -8.13
N CYS A 53 8.17 -1.87 -8.96
CA CYS A 53 7.03 -1.05 -9.35
C CYS A 53 5.94 -1.85 -10.09
N LEU A 54 6.31 -2.92 -10.79
CA LEU A 54 5.34 -3.77 -11.50
C LEU A 54 4.45 -4.52 -10.52
N LYS A 55 5.04 -5.14 -9.48
CA LYS A 55 4.30 -5.82 -8.41
C LYS A 55 3.42 -4.83 -7.65
N ALA A 56 3.97 -3.69 -7.27
CA ALA A 56 3.22 -2.64 -6.57
C ALA A 56 2.01 -2.16 -7.37
N ALA A 57 2.14 -2.02 -8.70
CA ALA A 57 1.05 -1.64 -9.58
C ALA A 57 -0.01 -2.75 -9.70
N TRP A 58 0.41 -4.00 -9.82
CA TRP A 58 -0.49 -5.15 -9.88
C TRP A 58 -1.33 -5.26 -8.60
N GLU A 59 -0.71 -5.15 -7.43
CA GLU A 59 -1.41 -5.20 -6.15
C GLU A 59 -2.38 -4.02 -5.96
N LEU A 60 -2.06 -2.82 -6.45
CA LEU A 60 -3.03 -1.71 -6.49
C LEU A 60 -4.25 -2.08 -7.35
N MET A 61 -4.03 -2.66 -8.53
CA MET A 61 -5.13 -3.05 -9.41
C MET A 61 -6.00 -4.12 -8.77
N GLU A 62 -5.41 -5.11 -8.11
CA GLU A 62 -6.13 -6.14 -7.35
C GLU A 62 -6.97 -5.52 -6.23
N ILE A 63 -6.38 -4.66 -5.39
CA ILE A 63 -7.05 -4.02 -4.25
C ILE A 63 -8.30 -3.25 -4.67
N PHE A 64 -8.27 -2.56 -5.81
CA PHE A 64 -9.37 -1.68 -6.22
C PHE A 64 -10.40 -2.35 -7.14
N TYR A 65 -10.00 -3.32 -7.97
CA TYR A 65 -10.89 -3.87 -9.01
C TYR A 65 -11.29 -5.34 -8.81
N ALA A 66 -10.44 -6.15 -8.17
CA ALA A 66 -10.68 -7.60 -8.05
C ALA A 66 -11.08 -8.00 -6.63
N ASP A 67 -10.39 -7.49 -5.60
CA ASP A 67 -10.65 -7.85 -4.21
C ASP A 67 -11.91 -7.16 -3.66
N LYS A 68 -13.05 -7.82 -3.85
CA LYS A 68 -14.35 -7.36 -3.31
C LYS A 68 -14.34 -7.27 -1.77
N GLN A 69 -13.51 -8.06 -1.09
CA GLN A 69 -13.44 -8.05 0.37
C GLN A 69 -12.64 -6.84 0.87
N ALA A 70 -11.61 -6.41 0.15
CA ALA A 70 -10.82 -5.23 0.46
C ALA A 70 -11.65 -3.93 0.53
N GLN A 71 -12.75 -3.82 -0.23
CA GLN A 71 -13.57 -2.59 -0.26
C GLN A 71 -14.05 -2.13 1.13
N ALA A 72 -14.34 -3.06 2.04
CA ALA A 72 -14.82 -2.74 3.38
C ALA A 72 -13.73 -2.12 4.29
N TRP A 73 -12.46 -2.27 3.92
CA TRP A 73 -11.28 -1.91 4.69
C TRP A 73 -10.13 -1.37 3.82
N LEU A 74 -10.48 -0.74 2.70
CA LEU A 74 -9.54 -0.25 1.70
C LEU A 74 -8.39 0.61 2.29
N PRO A 75 -8.62 1.52 3.26
CA PRO A 75 -7.51 2.27 3.87
C PRO A 75 -6.44 1.39 4.52
N GLU A 76 -6.83 0.28 5.15
CA GLU A 76 -5.89 -0.65 5.77
C GLU A 76 -5.05 -1.40 4.72
N ARG A 77 -5.66 -1.78 3.58
CA ARG A 77 -4.92 -2.35 2.44
C ARG A 77 -3.90 -1.35 1.88
N LEU A 78 -4.24 -0.07 1.84
CA LEU A 78 -3.30 0.98 1.44
C LEU A 78 -2.17 1.19 2.44
N VAL A 79 -2.43 1.01 3.75
CA VAL A 79 -1.36 1.02 4.78
C VAL A 79 -0.39 -0.14 4.56
N ASP A 80 -0.92 -1.34 4.35
CA ASP A 80 -0.12 -2.54 4.08
C ASP A 80 0.71 -2.34 2.79
N TRP A 81 0.07 -1.87 1.71
CA TRP A 81 0.73 -1.57 0.44
C TRP A 81 1.84 -0.51 0.60
N LEU A 82 1.58 0.59 1.32
CA LEU A 82 2.61 1.61 1.53
C LEU A 82 3.79 1.04 2.33
N ALA A 83 3.54 0.20 3.34
CA ALA A 83 4.61 -0.43 4.12
C ALA A 83 5.58 -1.25 3.25
N ASP A 84 5.05 -1.93 2.22
CA ASP A 84 5.84 -2.78 1.34
C ASP A 84 6.54 -2.00 0.21
N TYR A 85 5.98 -0.85 -0.21
CA TYR A 85 6.40 -0.13 -1.42
C TYR A 85 6.88 1.31 -1.23
N ASP A 86 6.87 1.87 -0.01
CA ASP A 86 7.31 3.26 0.23
C ASP A 86 8.74 3.52 -0.26
N SER A 87 9.61 2.51 -0.19
CA SER A 87 11.00 2.57 -0.67
C SER A 87 11.12 2.86 -2.17
N LEU A 88 10.13 2.48 -2.98
CA LEU A 88 10.09 2.77 -4.42
C LEU A 88 9.91 4.26 -4.71
N LEU A 89 9.31 4.99 -3.77
CA LEU A 89 9.06 6.43 -3.92
C LEU A 89 10.32 7.26 -3.60
N SER A 90 11.26 6.68 -2.85
CA SER A 90 12.49 7.35 -2.38
C SER A 90 13.42 7.81 -3.51
N GLY A 91 13.30 7.24 -4.70
CA GLY A 91 14.09 7.68 -5.88
C GLY A 91 13.67 9.05 -6.43
N THR A 92 12.53 9.58 -6.01
CA THR A 92 11.98 10.84 -6.52
C THR A 92 11.80 11.92 -5.45
N GLN A 93 11.51 11.54 -4.21
CA GLN A 93 11.31 12.45 -3.07
C GLN A 93 11.73 11.77 -1.77
N ALA A 94 11.88 12.55 -0.69
CA ALA A 94 12.05 11.99 0.64
C ALA A 94 10.80 11.17 1.04
N THR A 95 11.00 10.04 1.70
CA THR A 95 9.92 9.18 2.19
C THR A 95 10.15 8.79 3.65
N ILE A 96 9.12 8.24 4.29
CA ILE A 96 9.25 7.72 5.66
C ILE A 96 10.25 6.57 5.71
N HIS A 97 10.25 5.68 4.71
CA HIS A 97 11.22 4.60 4.60
C HIS A 97 12.66 5.13 4.53
N SER A 98 12.95 6.10 3.65
CA SER A 98 14.32 6.65 3.55
C SER A 98 14.76 7.28 4.87
N LYS A 99 13.86 8.00 5.55
CA LYS A 99 14.11 8.61 6.87
C LYS A 99 14.42 7.57 7.95
N LEU A 100 13.68 6.46 7.97
CA LEU A 100 13.92 5.36 8.91
C LEU A 100 15.24 4.63 8.61
N VAL A 101 15.57 4.41 7.33
CA VAL A 101 16.85 3.81 6.92
C VAL A 101 18.03 4.68 7.34
N GLU A 102 17.93 6.00 7.11
CA GLU A 102 18.96 6.96 7.52
C GLU A 102 19.15 6.96 9.04
N PHE A 103 18.05 7.06 9.79
CA PHE A 103 18.11 7.04 11.26
C PHE A 103 18.67 5.71 11.81
N GLN A 104 18.26 4.57 11.26
CA GLN A 104 18.77 3.26 11.69
C GLN A 104 20.28 3.14 11.53
N ARG A 105 20.87 3.77 10.48
CA ARG A 105 22.33 3.76 10.28
C ARG A 105 23.08 4.46 11.40
N GLU A 106 22.46 5.47 12.01
CA GLU A 106 23.08 6.30 13.04
C GLU A 106 22.78 5.80 14.45
N LEU A 107 21.75 4.96 14.62
CA LEU A 107 21.31 4.42 15.91
C LEU A 107 22.41 3.68 16.70
N ALA A 108 23.40 3.12 16.01
CA ALA A 108 24.55 2.48 16.64
C ALA A 108 25.46 3.48 17.39
N THR A 109 25.45 4.75 16.98
CA THR A 109 26.35 5.81 17.49
C THR A 109 25.74 6.63 18.62
N LEU A 110 24.41 6.57 18.79
CA LEU A 110 23.69 7.37 19.79
C LEU A 110 23.75 6.70 21.17
N GLN A 111 24.05 7.50 22.20
CA GLN A 111 24.03 7.06 23.60
C GLN A 111 22.67 7.26 24.25
N VAL A 112 22.06 8.44 24.07
CA VAL A 112 20.71 8.78 24.52
C VAL A 112 19.91 9.11 23.27
N ILE A 113 19.08 8.16 22.82
CA ILE A 113 18.44 8.27 21.51
C ILE A 113 17.34 9.34 21.50
N GLU A 114 16.68 9.54 22.64
CA GLU A 114 15.58 10.50 22.76
C GLU A 114 16.01 11.96 22.76
N ASP A 115 17.31 12.23 22.83
CA ASP A 115 17.88 13.58 22.70
C ASP A 115 18.09 13.99 21.24
N ASP A 116 18.14 13.04 20.32
CA ASP A 116 18.24 13.31 18.88
C ASP A 116 16.85 13.65 18.32
N SER A 117 16.70 14.81 17.66
CA SER A 117 15.41 15.21 17.08
C SER A 117 14.93 14.21 16.02
N ARG A 118 15.85 13.56 15.31
CA ARG A 118 15.54 12.59 14.24
C ARG A 118 14.86 11.35 14.78
N TYR A 119 15.08 10.99 16.04
CA TYR A 119 14.37 9.89 16.70
C TYR A 119 12.87 10.15 16.76
N TRP A 120 12.47 11.30 17.30
CA TRP A 120 11.06 11.69 17.42
C TRP A 120 10.41 11.96 16.07
N GLU A 121 11.16 12.55 15.15
CA GLU A 121 10.73 12.78 13.79
C GLU A 121 10.47 11.46 13.04
N ALA A 122 11.36 10.47 13.16
CA ALA A 122 11.21 9.16 12.52
C ALA A 122 10.04 8.37 13.12
N ILE A 123 9.89 8.38 14.46
CA ILE A 123 8.75 7.76 15.13
C ILE A 123 7.43 8.42 14.71
N SER A 124 7.38 9.76 14.70
CA SER A 124 6.17 10.50 14.31
C SER A 124 5.78 10.19 12.86
N SER A 125 6.77 10.10 11.97
CA SER A 125 6.59 9.71 10.58
C SER A 125 6.01 8.29 10.45
N ALA A 126 6.61 7.30 11.10
CA ALA A 126 6.09 5.92 11.09
C ALA A 126 4.68 5.82 11.70
N LEU A 127 4.41 6.59 12.76
CA LEU A 127 3.08 6.67 13.38
C LEU A 127 2.05 7.25 12.42
N ALA A 128 2.38 8.32 11.70
CA ALA A 128 1.44 8.99 10.80
C ALA A 128 0.86 8.06 9.71
N VAL A 129 1.60 7.03 9.30
CA VAL A 129 1.15 6.02 8.32
C VAL A 129 0.73 4.68 8.95
N GLY A 130 0.67 4.61 10.28
CA GLY A 130 0.15 3.44 10.99
C GLY A 130 1.10 2.24 11.04
N TRP A 131 2.41 2.45 10.94
CA TRP A 131 3.44 1.41 11.11
C TRP A 131 3.72 1.15 12.60
N LEU A 132 2.71 0.61 13.29
CA LEU A 132 2.64 0.55 14.75
C LEU A 132 3.78 -0.28 15.37
N GLU A 133 4.18 -1.36 14.72
CA GLU A 133 5.25 -2.24 15.21
C GLU A 133 6.58 -1.51 15.28
N ILE A 134 6.90 -0.74 14.23
CA ILE A 134 8.11 0.09 14.16
C ILE A 134 8.06 1.14 15.27
N VAL A 135 6.93 1.82 15.43
CA VAL A 135 6.77 2.87 16.46
C VAL A 135 6.97 2.31 17.86
N VAL A 136 6.28 1.21 18.21
CA VAL A 136 6.39 0.61 19.54
C VAL A 136 7.79 0.02 19.77
N LYS A 137 8.43 -0.56 18.75
CA LYS A 137 9.81 -1.01 18.83
C LYS A 137 10.75 0.16 19.13
N MET A 138 10.60 1.28 18.43
CA MET A 138 11.42 2.47 18.66
C MET A 138 11.16 3.13 20.02
N LEU A 139 9.91 3.19 20.49
CA LEU A 139 9.59 3.68 21.85
C LEU A 139 10.26 2.82 22.93
N ARG A 140 10.34 1.50 22.74
CA ARG A 140 11.03 0.59 23.66
C ARG A 140 12.55 0.75 23.69
N LEU A 141 13.14 1.47 22.75
CA LEU A 141 14.55 1.84 22.79
C LEU A 141 14.82 3.05 23.68
N HIS A 142 13.78 3.76 24.13
CA HIS A 142 13.90 4.98 24.93
C HIS A 142 14.67 4.71 26.24
N GLY A 143 15.56 5.63 26.63
CA GLY A 143 16.46 5.44 27.78
C GLY A 143 15.77 5.22 29.13
N SER A 144 14.48 5.58 29.26
CA SER A 144 13.68 5.30 30.46
C SER A 144 13.39 3.81 30.71
N TYR A 145 13.63 2.93 29.74
CA TYR A 145 13.55 1.47 29.94
C TYR A 145 14.85 0.87 30.50
N HIS A 146 15.93 1.64 30.59
CA HIS A 146 17.19 1.14 31.12
C HIS A 146 17.08 0.89 32.63
N LEU A 147 17.54 -0.28 33.08
CA LEU A 147 17.40 -0.77 34.46
C LEU A 147 18.01 0.18 35.51
N ASP A 148 19.06 0.90 35.15
CA ASP A 148 19.75 1.88 35.99
C ASP A 148 19.00 3.23 36.13
N GLN A 149 17.99 3.48 35.30
CA GLN A 149 17.23 4.73 35.24
C GLN A 149 15.80 4.62 35.82
N LEU A 150 15.30 3.41 36.09
CA LEU A 150 13.91 3.14 36.46
C LEU A 150 13.42 3.91 37.71
N GLY A 151 14.32 4.24 38.65
CA GLY A 151 13.95 5.02 39.84
C GLY A 151 13.88 6.54 39.62
N ASN A 152 14.68 7.09 38.70
CA ASN A 152 14.79 8.54 38.49
C ASN A 152 13.90 9.06 37.34
N ARG A 153 13.42 8.16 36.47
CA ARG A 153 12.63 8.49 35.28
C ARG A 153 11.30 7.72 35.24
N GLU A 154 10.72 7.45 36.40
CA GLU A 154 9.48 6.67 36.52
C GLU A 154 8.31 7.35 35.78
N THR A 155 8.19 8.68 35.88
CA THR A 155 7.14 9.43 35.17
C THR A 155 7.32 9.37 33.65
N GLU A 156 8.55 9.56 33.15
CA GLU A 156 8.89 9.42 31.74
C GLU A 156 8.58 8.00 31.25
N ASN A 157 9.00 6.97 32.00
CA ASN A 157 8.73 5.58 31.66
C ASN A 157 7.22 5.30 31.59
N GLY A 158 6.46 5.75 32.60
CA GLY A 158 5.01 5.61 32.63
C GLY A 158 4.31 6.29 31.45
N LEU A 159 4.77 7.48 31.04
CA LEU A 159 4.25 8.19 29.87
C LEU A 159 4.58 7.45 28.57
N VAL A 160 5.83 7.04 28.37
CA VAL A 160 6.27 6.29 27.18
C VAL A 160 5.48 4.98 27.06
N GLU A 161 5.35 4.22 28.15
CA GLU A 161 4.60 2.96 28.19
C GLU A 161 3.11 3.20 27.90
N THR A 162 2.51 4.23 28.52
CA THR A 162 1.09 4.54 28.26
C THR A 162 0.85 4.89 26.79
N VAL A 163 1.74 5.67 26.16
CA VAL A 163 1.66 5.97 24.72
C VAL A 163 1.85 4.71 23.88
N ALA A 164 2.82 3.86 24.22
CA ALA A 164 3.04 2.59 23.53
C ALA A 164 1.82 1.65 23.62
N VAL A 165 1.15 1.59 24.77
CA VAL A 165 -0.10 0.84 24.97
C VAL A 165 -1.24 1.40 24.13
N LEU A 166 -1.41 2.73 24.09
CA LEU A 166 -2.44 3.36 23.25
C LEU A 166 -2.21 3.03 21.77
N ILE A 167 -0.97 3.11 21.29
CA ILE A 167 -0.61 2.79 19.90
C ILE A 167 -0.83 1.30 19.62
N SER A 168 -0.43 0.42 20.54
CA SER A 168 -0.61 -1.03 20.41
C SER A 168 -2.08 -1.46 20.36
N LYS A 169 -2.99 -0.61 20.85
CA LYS A 169 -4.45 -0.83 20.88
C LYS A 169 -5.21 0.02 19.88
N MET A 170 -4.53 0.63 18.91
CA MET A 170 -5.19 1.42 17.87
C MET A 170 -6.25 0.55 17.16
N PRO A 171 -7.54 0.97 17.14
CA PRO A 171 -8.58 0.24 16.41
C PRO A 171 -8.27 0.21 14.91
N ARG A 172 -8.39 -0.98 14.30
CA ARG A 172 -8.17 -1.22 12.87
C ARG A 172 -9.43 -1.84 12.25
N MET A 173 -9.95 -1.23 11.20
CA MET A 173 -11.11 -1.76 10.48
C MET A 173 -10.62 -2.82 9.50
N ARG A 174 -10.45 -4.06 9.93
CA ARG A 174 -9.99 -5.17 9.07
C ARG A 174 -10.52 -6.51 9.58
N PRO A 175 -10.57 -7.57 8.75
CA PRO A 175 -11.07 -8.86 9.17
C PRO A 175 -10.26 -9.43 10.35
N GLU A 176 -8.96 -9.59 10.14
CA GLU A 176 -8.04 -10.20 11.09
C GLU A 176 -6.66 -9.52 11.00
N LEU A 177 -5.89 -9.64 12.09
CA LEU A 177 -4.50 -9.21 12.15
C LEU A 177 -3.60 -10.43 12.12
N GLU A 178 -2.56 -10.36 11.30
CA GLU A 178 -1.51 -11.37 11.29
C GLU A 178 -0.84 -11.48 12.67
N PRO A 179 -0.38 -12.69 13.07
CA PRO A 179 0.35 -12.88 14.31
C PRO A 179 1.52 -11.89 14.45
N GLY A 180 1.56 -11.15 15.55
CA GLY A 180 2.60 -10.16 15.84
C GLY A 180 2.32 -8.75 15.31
N ARG A 181 1.23 -8.53 14.55
CA ARG A 181 0.75 -7.19 14.23
C ARG A 181 0.03 -6.56 15.43
N LEU A 182 0.20 -5.25 15.60
CA LEU A 182 -0.42 -4.45 16.65
C LEU A 182 -1.74 -3.82 16.18
N GLY A 183 -2.55 -3.41 17.15
CA GLY A 183 -3.89 -2.89 16.94
C GLY A 183 -4.99 -3.88 17.33
N GLU A 184 -6.23 -3.39 17.38
CA GLU A 184 -7.41 -4.20 17.66
C GLU A 184 -8.31 -4.27 16.41
N SER A 185 -8.53 -5.46 15.86
CA SER A 185 -9.34 -5.64 14.64
C SER A 185 -10.82 -5.58 14.89
N TYR A 186 -11.54 -4.89 14.01
CA TYR A 186 -12.99 -4.82 14.00
C TYR A 186 -13.53 -5.11 12.59
N LYS A 187 -14.43 -6.10 12.49
CA LYS A 187 -15.03 -6.54 11.23
C LYS A 187 -16.20 -5.66 10.80
N THR A 188 -16.87 -4.99 11.75
CA THR A 188 -18.08 -4.21 11.49
C THR A 188 -17.85 -2.71 11.74
N LYS A 189 -18.43 -1.86 10.88
CA LYS A 189 -18.32 -0.41 10.99
C LYS A 189 -18.80 0.13 12.35
N PRO A 190 -19.94 -0.32 12.93
CA PRO A 190 -20.43 0.22 14.20
C PRO A 190 -19.50 -0.09 15.38
N GLU A 191 -18.97 -1.32 15.45
CA GLU A 191 -18.03 -1.72 16.51
C GLU A 191 -16.71 -0.96 16.40
N PHE A 192 -16.20 -0.86 15.17
CA PHE A 192 -15.00 -0.09 14.87
C PHE A 192 -15.13 1.37 15.29
N ILE A 193 -16.20 2.07 14.90
CA ILE A 193 -16.40 3.49 15.24
C ILE A 193 -16.49 3.67 16.76
N LYS A 194 -17.24 2.81 17.46
CA LYS A 194 -17.33 2.84 18.92
C LYS A 194 -15.96 2.67 19.59
N ALA A 195 -15.15 1.73 19.09
CA ALA A 195 -13.80 1.50 19.60
C ALA A 195 -12.87 2.68 19.30
N TRP A 196 -12.92 3.22 18.08
CA TRP A 196 -12.11 4.36 17.63
C TRP A 196 -12.41 5.62 18.42
N GLU A 197 -13.68 5.94 18.69
CA GLU A 197 -14.08 7.07 19.54
C GLU A 197 -13.61 6.88 20.99
N LYS A 198 -13.76 5.67 21.55
CA LYS A 198 -13.28 5.34 22.89
C LYS A 198 -11.77 5.47 23.01
N TRP A 199 -11.03 4.98 22.01
CA TRP A 199 -9.57 5.08 21.94
C TRP A 199 -9.13 6.55 21.87
N ARG A 200 -9.76 7.37 21.03
CA ARG A 200 -9.51 8.82 20.98
C ARG A 200 -9.80 9.50 22.31
N ALA A 201 -10.88 9.13 23.01
CA ALA A 201 -11.19 9.69 24.32
C ALA A 201 -10.09 9.38 25.36
N GLN A 202 -9.46 8.20 25.29
CA GLN A 202 -8.31 7.86 26.13
C GLN A 202 -7.08 8.71 25.81
N ILE A 203 -6.82 8.97 24.52
CA ILE A 203 -5.75 9.87 24.08
C ILE A 203 -5.98 11.29 24.59
N THR A 204 -7.19 11.83 24.42
CA THR A 204 -7.56 13.16 24.95
C THR A 204 -7.41 13.24 26.46
N LYS A 205 -7.81 12.18 27.18
CA LYS A 205 -7.64 12.12 28.64
C LYS A 205 -6.17 12.17 29.02
N LEU A 206 -5.31 11.45 28.30
CA LEU A 206 -3.87 11.48 28.53
C LEU A 206 -3.30 12.86 28.19
N ASP A 207 -3.68 13.46 27.06
CA ASP A 207 -3.23 14.80 26.63
C ASP A 207 -3.57 15.90 27.68
N CYS A 208 -4.69 15.75 28.41
CA CYS A 208 -5.06 16.65 29.50
C CYS A 208 -4.45 16.31 30.87
N SER A 209 -3.56 15.32 30.97
CA SER A 209 -3.04 14.83 32.26
C SER A 209 -2.06 15.80 32.95
N ALA A 210 -1.99 15.75 34.28
CA ALA A 210 -0.96 16.47 35.04
C ALA A 210 0.44 15.86 34.90
N TYR A 211 0.54 14.60 34.46
CA TYR A 211 1.83 13.89 34.30
C TYR A 211 2.79 14.59 33.33
N TRP A 212 2.28 15.42 32.41
CA TRP A 212 3.13 16.20 31.51
C TRP A 212 3.96 17.27 32.21
N VAL A 213 3.43 17.84 33.29
CA VAL A 213 4.16 18.83 34.09
C VAL A 213 5.25 18.16 34.91
N GLN A 214 5.05 16.89 35.26
CA GLN A 214 5.97 16.05 36.05
C GLN A 214 7.04 15.37 35.19
N CYS A 215 6.93 15.44 33.86
CA CYS A 215 7.96 14.94 32.95
C CYS A 215 9.02 16.03 32.77
N ASP A 216 10.19 15.78 33.36
CA ASP A 216 11.31 16.73 33.38
C ASP A 216 12.07 16.69 32.05
N HIS A 217 12.10 15.53 31.39
CA HIS A 217 12.79 15.39 30.10
C HIS A 217 12.01 16.05 28.97
N ARG A 218 12.47 17.24 28.57
CA ARG A 218 11.79 18.11 27.60
C ARG A 218 11.53 17.42 26.25
N GLN A 219 12.53 16.77 25.67
CA GLN A 219 12.44 16.13 24.36
C GLN A 219 11.44 14.97 24.39
N THR A 220 11.44 14.19 25.47
CA THR A 220 10.45 13.12 25.68
C THR A 220 9.04 13.69 25.76
N ARG A 221 8.86 14.75 26.56
CA ARG A 221 7.56 15.40 26.69
C ARG A 221 7.06 15.95 25.36
N GLU A 222 7.88 16.70 24.64
CA GLU A 222 7.51 17.30 23.35
C GLU A 222 7.25 16.23 22.27
N GLY A 223 8.13 15.22 22.19
CA GLY A 223 8.00 14.11 21.25
C GLY A 223 6.72 13.29 21.47
N LEU A 224 6.45 12.86 22.71
CA LEU A 224 5.21 12.14 23.04
C LEU A 224 3.97 13.00 22.82
N ARG A 225 3.99 14.29 23.16
CA ARG A 225 2.89 15.22 22.87
C ARG A 225 2.61 15.31 21.38
N ASN A 226 3.63 15.41 20.54
CA ASN A 226 3.46 15.41 19.09
C ASN A 226 2.80 14.11 18.59
N MET A 227 3.19 12.95 19.13
CA MET A 227 2.55 11.67 18.81
C MET A 227 1.07 11.64 19.20
N LEU A 228 0.68 12.22 20.33
CA LEU A 228 -0.74 12.36 20.70
C LEU A 228 -1.50 13.26 19.71
N GLN A 229 -0.89 14.37 19.28
CA GLN A 229 -1.52 15.25 18.28
C GLN A 229 -1.72 14.54 16.94
N ILE A 230 -0.77 13.69 16.52
CA ILE A 230 -0.93 12.81 15.35
C ILE A 230 -2.12 11.86 15.55
N MET A 231 -2.17 11.14 16.67
CA MET A 231 -3.28 10.20 16.96
C MET A 231 -4.65 10.88 17.08
N LEU A 232 -4.68 12.15 17.51
CA LEU A 232 -5.88 12.98 17.53
C LEU A 232 -6.24 13.59 16.17
N GLY A 233 -5.43 13.35 15.12
CA GLY A 233 -5.72 13.83 13.78
C GLY A 233 -5.45 15.31 13.57
N ASN A 234 -4.50 15.90 14.30
CA ASN A 234 -4.10 17.29 14.09
C ASN A 234 -3.47 17.45 12.69
N ALA A 235 -4.13 18.18 11.80
CA ALA A 235 -3.73 18.29 10.40
C ALA A 235 -2.31 18.86 10.20
N ASN A 236 -1.89 19.81 11.04
CA ASN A 236 -0.53 20.37 10.97
C ASN A 236 0.52 19.34 11.38
N SER A 237 0.25 18.58 12.44
CA SER A 237 1.15 17.54 12.95
C SER A 237 1.28 16.39 11.93
N LEU A 238 0.17 15.98 11.31
CA LEU A 238 0.17 14.97 10.24
C LEU A 238 0.93 15.46 8.99
N SER A 239 0.70 16.71 8.57
CA SER A 239 1.41 17.29 7.43
C SER A 239 2.91 17.43 7.71
N ALA A 240 3.30 17.76 8.94
CA ALA A 240 4.71 17.83 9.33
C ALA A 240 5.37 16.44 9.42
N ALA A 241 4.63 15.41 9.86
CA ALA A 241 5.13 14.06 10.02
C ALA A 241 5.26 13.27 8.70
N THR A 242 4.57 13.70 7.64
CA THR A 242 4.60 13.05 6.33
C THR A 242 5.46 13.80 5.32
N CYS A 243 6.10 13.07 4.42
CA CYS A 243 6.99 13.55 3.37
C CYS A 243 6.28 13.57 2.01
N HIS A 244 5.49 12.54 1.72
CA HIS A 244 4.83 12.34 0.43
C HIS A 244 3.30 12.44 0.54
N TRP A 245 2.60 12.86 -0.53
CA TRP A 245 1.15 13.03 -0.49
C TRP A 245 0.39 11.75 -0.16
N MET A 246 0.93 10.60 -0.57
CA MET A 246 0.32 9.28 -0.31
C MET A 246 0.39 8.90 1.17
N GLU A 247 1.47 9.27 1.86
CA GLU A 247 1.62 9.10 3.30
C GLU A 247 0.60 9.99 4.03
N LEU A 248 0.48 11.26 3.64
CA LEU A 248 -0.51 12.19 4.17
C LEU A 248 -1.94 11.66 3.94
N TYR A 249 -2.20 11.16 2.74
CA TYR A 249 -3.48 10.60 2.34
C TYR A 249 -3.92 9.43 3.23
N ILE A 250 -3.01 8.48 3.49
CA ILE A 250 -3.26 7.37 4.41
C ILE A 250 -3.49 7.89 5.84
N SER A 251 -2.68 8.85 6.28
CA SER A 251 -2.81 9.44 7.62
C SER A 251 -4.19 10.06 7.87
N HIS A 252 -4.80 10.63 6.83
CA HIS A 252 -6.16 11.17 6.92
C HIS A 252 -7.19 10.09 7.21
N PHE A 253 -7.07 8.90 6.61
CA PHE A 253 -7.97 7.80 6.95
C PHE A 253 -7.71 7.32 8.37
N LEU A 254 -6.47 7.08 8.74
CA LEU A 254 -6.14 6.56 10.07
C LEU A 254 -6.63 7.45 11.22
N TYR A 255 -6.46 8.78 11.10
CA TYR A 255 -6.59 9.69 12.24
C TYR A 255 -7.66 10.77 12.11
N ILE A 256 -8.24 11.02 10.93
CA ILE A 256 -9.24 12.08 10.73
C ILE A 256 -10.60 11.49 10.33
N ARG A 257 -10.63 10.63 9.31
CA ARG A 257 -11.87 10.05 8.77
C ARG A 257 -11.63 8.58 8.39
N PRO A 258 -11.83 7.65 9.33
CA PRO A 258 -11.43 6.24 9.15
C PRO A 258 -12.36 5.40 8.29
N LEU A 259 -13.44 5.98 7.76
CA LEU A 259 -14.33 5.32 6.81
C LEU A 259 -14.30 6.05 5.47
N THR A 260 -14.13 5.29 4.39
CA THR A 260 -14.28 5.78 3.03
C THR A 260 -15.77 6.05 2.73
N VAL A 261 -16.02 7.05 1.88
CA VAL A 261 -17.38 7.47 1.50
C VAL A 261 -17.60 7.34 -0.02
N GLY A 262 -16.82 6.45 -0.67
CA GLY A 262 -16.76 6.29 -2.13
C GLY A 262 -15.49 6.89 -2.77
N LEU A 263 -15.19 6.50 -4.01
CA LEU A 263 -13.94 6.89 -4.69
C LEU A 263 -13.90 8.38 -5.05
N GLU A 264 -15.02 9.04 -5.34
CA GLU A 264 -15.06 10.50 -5.58
C GLU A 264 -14.51 11.29 -4.36
N SER A 265 -14.95 10.92 -3.16
CA SER A 265 -14.48 11.51 -1.90
C SER A 265 -13.00 11.22 -1.66
N MET A 266 -12.58 9.99 -1.99
CA MET A 266 -11.18 9.56 -1.94
C MET A 266 -10.31 10.35 -2.94
N TYR A 267 -10.79 10.61 -4.14
CA TYR A 267 -10.11 11.40 -5.16
C TYR A 267 -9.97 12.87 -4.73
N SER A 268 -11.05 13.48 -4.22
CA SER A 268 -11.00 14.85 -3.68
C SER A 268 -9.99 14.99 -2.54
N LEU A 269 -9.91 13.99 -1.66
CA LEU A 269 -8.90 13.97 -0.60
C LEU A 269 -7.48 13.81 -1.16
N ALA A 270 -7.27 12.95 -2.16
CA ALA A 270 -5.99 12.78 -2.83
C ALA A 270 -5.52 14.10 -3.47
N GLN A 271 -6.41 14.80 -4.18
CA GLN A 271 -6.12 16.12 -4.76
C GLN A 271 -5.67 17.13 -3.71
N LYS A 272 -6.33 17.18 -2.54
CA LYS A 272 -5.92 18.04 -1.42
C LYS A 272 -4.54 17.67 -0.88
N CYS A 273 -4.25 16.38 -0.74
CA CYS A 273 -2.94 15.92 -0.27
C CYS A 273 -1.84 16.27 -1.28
N ILE A 274 -2.10 16.11 -2.58
CA ILE A 274 -1.17 16.50 -3.66
C ILE A 274 -0.90 18.00 -3.65
N GLN A 275 -1.91 18.84 -3.39
CA GLN A 275 -1.72 20.29 -3.26
C GLN A 275 -0.81 20.65 -2.06
N LEU A 276 -0.94 19.93 -0.94
CA LEU A 276 -0.13 20.15 0.25
C LEU A 276 1.30 19.58 0.13
N LYS A 277 1.47 18.49 -0.64
CA LYS A 277 2.72 17.77 -0.83
C LYS A 277 2.95 17.50 -2.34
N PRO A 278 3.25 18.54 -3.13
CA PRO A 278 3.37 18.41 -4.57
C PRO A 278 4.55 17.51 -4.97
N MET A 279 4.32 16.68 -5.98
CA MET A 279 5.37 15.84 -6.56
C MET A 279 6.31 16.67 -7.43
N SER A 280 7.61 16.52 -7.21
CA SER A 280 8.66 17.20 -8.00
C SER A 280 8.83 16.57 -9.38
N SER A 281 8.48 15.29 -9.51
CA SER A 281 8.53 14.53 -10.76
C SER A 281 7.36 13.54 -10.84
N PRO A 282 6.83 13.27 -12.04
CA PRO A 282 5.76 12.29 -12.20
C PRO A 282 6.26 10.88 -11.85
N HIS A 283 5.68 10.28 -10.81
CA HIS A 283 5.96 8.89 -10.43
C HIS A 283 4.91 7.96 -11.02
N ARG A 284 5.35 6.86 -11.63
CA ARG A 284 4.49 5.92 -12.39
C ARG A 284 3.34 5.34 -11.55
N LEU A 285 3.63 4.89 -10.32
CA LEU A 285 2.60 4.40 -9.39
C LEU A 285 1.59 5.49 -8.99
N MET A 286 2.05 6.75 -8.95
CA MET A 286 1.20 7.87 -8.55
C MET A 286 0.24 8.26 -9.68
N GLY A 287 0.67 8.19 -10.94
CA GLY A 287 -0.20 8.31 -12.10
C GLY A 287 -1.30 7.24 -12.08
N LEU A 288 -0.92 5.98 -11.84
CA LEU A 288 -1.86 4.87 -11.76
C LEU A 288 -2.92 5.08 -10.67
N ILE A 289 -2.53 5.29 -9.41
CA ILE A 289 -3.50 5.45 -8.31
C ILE A 289 -4.43 6.66 -8.51
N ILE A 290 -3.94 7.76 -9.10
CA ILE A 290 -4.79 8.91 -9.43
C ILE A 290 -5.83 8.52 -10.49
N GLY A 291 -5.44 7.74 -11.51
CA GLY A 291 -6.35 7.20 -12.52
C GLY A 291 -7.41 6.28 -11.92
N ILE A 292 -7.01 5.40 -11.00
CA ILE A 292 -7.90 4.48 -10.27
C ILE A 292 -8.93 5.28 -9.46
N LEU A 293 -8.47 6.24 -8.66
CA LEU A 293 -9.33 7.08 -7.83
C LEU A 293 -10.28 7.95 -8.66
N GLY A 294 -9.86 8.34 -9.87
CA GLY A 294 -10.70 9.06 -10.83
C GLY A 294 -11.74 8.20 -11.56
N GLU A 295 -11.83 6.90 -11.26
CA GLU A 295 -12.76 5.94 -11.86
C GLU A 295 -12.74 5.91 -13.40
N ASN A 296 -11.58 6.18 -14.02
CA ASN A 296 -11.48 6.21 -15.48
C ASN A 296 -10.63 5.04 -16.00
N THR A 297 -11.32 3.97 -16.43
CA THR A 297 -10.69 2.74 -16.93
C THR A 297 -9.74 2.98 -18.11
N GLU A 298 -10.06 3.90 -19.03
CA GLU A 298 -9.18 4.18 -20.18
C GLU A 298 -7.90 4.89 -19.74
N VAL A 299 -8.00 5.82 -18.77
CA VAL A 299 -6.82 6.47 -18.17
C VAL A 299 -5.96 5.46 -17.42
N VAL A 300 -6.58 4.55 -16.67
CA VAL A 300 -5.88 3.47 -15.96
C VAL A 300 -5.12 2.58 -16.96
N LEU A 301 -5.75 2.16 -18.06
CA LEU A 301 -5.08 1.39 -19.10
C LEU A 301 -3.93 2.17 -19.76
N ALA A 302 -4.13 3.46 -20.03
CA ALA A 302 -3.10 4.31 -20.62
C ALA A 302 -1.88 4.45 -19.70
N GLU A 303 -2.09 4.64 -18.39
CA GLU A 303 -1.02 4.65 -17.40
C GLU A 303 -0.36 3.28 -17.29
N CYS A 304 -1.12 2.18 -17.26
CA CYS A 304 -0.58 0.81 -17.29
C CYS A 304 0.35 0.59 -18.49
N SER A 305 -0.11 0.97 -19.69
CA SER A 305 0.64 0.82 -20.93
C SER A 305 1.93 1.62 -20.92
N LYS A 306 1.84 2.89 -20.56
CA LYS A 306 2.96 3.83 -20.55
C LYS A 306 4.00 3.50 -19.50
N ALA A 307 3.58 3.08 -18.31
CA ALA A 307 4.46 2.90 -17.15
C ALA A 307 5.02 1.48 -17.01
N PHE A 308 4.25 0.46 -17.40
CA PHE A 308 4.53 -0.94 -17.07
C PHE A 308 4.55 -1.85 -18.32
N GLY A 309 4.16 -1.34 -19.48
CA GLY A 309 4.32 -1.99 -20.78
C GLY A 309 3.20 -2.97 -21.14
N PRO A 310 3.31 -3.62 -22.32
CA PRO A 310 2.21 -4.40 -22.91
C PRO A 310 1.76 -5.60 -22.08
N TRP A 311 2.66 -6.25 -21.36
CA TRP A 311 2.32 -7.36 -20.46
C TRP A 311 1.30 -6.91 -19.40
N MET A 312 1.58 -5.80 -18.71
CA MET A 312 0.68 -5.29 -17.67
C MET A 312 -0.71 -5.07 -18.24
N VAL A 313 -0.83 -4.43 -19.41
CA VAL A 313 -2.15 -4.10 -19.97
C VAL A 313 -2.90 -5.34 -20.43
N ALA A 314 -2.21 -6.30 -21.04
CA ALA A 314 -2.84 -7.54 -21.51
C ALA A 314 -3.45 -8.36 -20.36
N HIS A 315 -2.90 -8.23 -19.14
CA HIS A 315 -3.32 -9.01 -17.98
C HIS A 315 -4.17 -8.22 -16.96
N VAL A 316 -3.99 -6.90 -16.85
CA VAL A 316 -4.78 -6.06 -15.94
C VAL A 316 -6.25 -5.97 -16.37
N ILE A 317 -6.55 -6.24 -17.64
CA ILE A 317 -7.93 -6.31 -18.14
C ILE A 317 -8.74 -7.35 -17.36
N GLU A 318 -8.15 -8.49 -16.98
CA GLU A 318 -8.81 -9.51 -16.18
C GLU A 318 -9.21 -8.97 -14.80
N LEU A 319 -8.35 -8.16 -14.17
CA LEU A 319 -8.65 -7.49 -12.89
C LEU A 319 -9.76 -6.44 -13.05
N LEU A 320 -9.71 -5.66 -14.13
CA LEU A 320 -10.69 -4.59 -14.41
C LEU A 320 -12.10 -5.14 -14.65
N THR A 321 -12.23 -6.33 -15.26
CA THR A 321 -13.52 -6.95 -15.56
C THR A 321 -14.06 -7.80 -14.42
N ALA A 322 -13.26 -8.13 -13.40
CA ALA A 322 -13.64 -9.02 -12.29
C ALA A 322 -14.88 -8.55 -11.50
N GLY A 323 -15.12 -7.23 -11.44
CA GLY A 323 -16.18 -6.65 -10.62
C GLY A 323 -16.93 -5.47 -11.23
N SER A 324 -16.76 -5.20 -12.54
CA SER A 324 -17.35 -4.02 -13.18
C SER A 324 -17.94 -4.33 -14.55
N ASP A 325 -19.28 -4.43 -14.61
CA ASP A 325 -20.02 -4.58 -15.86
C ASP A 325 -19.71 -3.45 -16.85
N GLN A 326 -19.50 -2.23 -16.34
CA GLN A 326 -19.15 -1.08 -17.18
C GLN A 326 -17.76 -1.24 -17.81
N ALA A 327 -16.78 -1.73 -17.05
CA ALA A 327 -15.46 -2.03 -17.59
C ALA A 327 -15.53 -3.19 -18.58
N GLU A 328 -16.30 -4.24 -18.27
CA GLU A 328 -16.51 -5.37 -19.16
C GLU A 328 -17.06 -4.92 -20.52
N ILE A 329 -18.13 -4.12 -20.53
CA ILE A 329 -18.70 -3.55 -21.76
C ILE A 329 -17.65 -2.70 -22.50
N LEU A 330 -17.01 -1.76 -21.79
CA LEU A 330 -16.05 -0.83 -22.40
C LEU A 330 -14.86 -1.54 -23.08
N LEU A 331 -14.41 -2.65 -22.50
CA LEU A 331 -13.20 -3.37 -22.91
C LEU A 331 -13.45 -4.42 -24.00
N HIS A 332 -14.65 -5.01 -24.02
CA HIS A 332 -15.04 -6.03 -24.99
C HIS A 332 -15.83 -5.49 -26.19
N GLU A 333 -16.42 -4.28 -26.09
CA GLU A 333 -17.15 -3.68 -27.21
C GLU A 333 -16.22 -3.37 -28.40
N GLU A 334 -16.64 -3.80 -29.59
CA GLU A 334 -15.93 -3.53 -30.84
C GLU A 334 -16.01 -2.06 -31.21
N ARG A 335 -14.87 -1.46 -31.58
CA ARG A 335 -14.83 -0.05 -31.93
C ARG A 335 -14.44 0.16 -33.39
N HIS A 336 -15.26 0.91 -34.12
CA HIS A 336 -14.98 1.21 -35.54
C HIS A 336 -13.65 1.96 -35.74
N ASN A 337 -13.29 2.85 -34.81
CA ASN A 337 -12.01 3.58 -34.86
C ASN A 337 -10.79 2.69 -34.58
N LEU A 338 -10.98 1.48 -34.04
CA LEU A 338 -9.94 0.47 -33.86
C LEU A 338 -9.94 -0.59 -34.98
N GLY A 339 -10.72 -0.38 -36.06
CA GLY A 339 -10.83 -1.37 -37.14
C GLY A 339 -11.76 -2.55 -36.79
N GLY A 340 -12.74 -2.32 -35.91
CA GLY A 340 -13.75 -3.32 -35.55
C GLY A 340 -13.26 -4.38 -34.56
N ILE A 341 -12.23 -4.06 -33.77
CA ILE A 341 -11.78 -4.88 -32.64
C ILE A 341 -12.05 -4.17 -31.32
N SER A 342 -12.02 -4.92 -30.23
CA SER A 342 -12.17 -4.40 -28.86
C SER A 342 -10.84 -3.84 -28.32
N ILE A 343 -10.88 -3.12 -27.20
CA ILE A 343 -9.66 -2.66 -26.50
C ILE A 343 -8.83 -3.86 -26.03
N GLU A 344 -9.52 -4.89 -25.54
CA GLU A 344 -8.89 -6.12 -25.07
C GLU A 344 -8.14 -6.83 -26.21
N GLU A 345 -8.79 -7.03 -27.36
CA GLU A 345 -8.16 -7.65 -28.53
C GLU A 345 -6.97 -6.82 -29.01
N LEU A 346 -7.08 -5.48 -29.05
CA LEU A 346 -5.97 -4.60 -29.40
C LEU A 346 -4.73 -4.84 -28.51
N HIS A 347 -4.89 -4.87 -27.19
CA HIS A 347 -3.76 -5.01 -26.26
C HIS A 347 -3.19 -6.44 -26.26
N ARG A 348 -4.03 -7.47 -26.44
CA ARG A 348 -3.56 -8.85 -26.63
C ARG A 348 -2.76 -9.01 -27.91
N LEU A 349 -3.19 -8.39 -29.03
CA LEU A 349 -2.43 -8.37 -30.29
C LEU A 349 -1.07 -7.68 -30.13
N VAL A 350 -1.04 -6.51 -29.48
CA VAL A 350 0.21 -5.78 -29.21
C VAL A 350 1.16 -6.62 -28.36
N TYR A 351 0.65 -7.27 -27.31
CA TYR A 351 1.49 -8.13 -26.48
C TYR A 351 1.98 -9.38 -27.21
N ALA A 352 1.13 -10.01 -28.02
CA ALA A 352 1.52 -11.13 -28.87
C ALA A 352 2.63 -10.74 -29.86
N GLN A 353 2.59 -9.53 -30.41
CA GLN A 353 3.65 -9.01 -31.27
C GLN A 353 4.97 -8.83 -30.53
N VAL A 354 4.94 -8.36 -29.27
CA VAL A 354 6.14 -8.28 -28.44
C VAL A 354 6.71 -9.69 -28.20
N LEU A 355 5.85 -10.66 -27.85
CA LEU A 355 6.27 -12.04 -27.63
C LEU A 355 6.88 -12.69 -28.88
N SER A 356 6.27 -12.47 -30.05
CA SER A 356 6.74 -13.03 -31.32
C SER A 356 8.08 -12.44 -31.78
N SER A 357 8.38 -11.20 -31.37
CA SER A 357 9.64 -10.53 -31.70
C SER A 357 10.87 -11.11 -30.97
N HIS A 358 10.68 -11.98 -29.98
CA HIS A 358 11.77 -12.46 -29.13
C HIS A 358 11.91 -13.99 -29.14
N ALA A 359 13.16 -14.45 -29.33
CA ALA A 359 13.50 -15.85 -29.59
C ALA A 359 13.11 -16.83 -28.47
N LEU A 360 12.99 -16.37 -27.22
CA LEU A 360 12.63 -17.23 -26.09
C LEU A 360 11.13 -17.27 -25.78
N THR A 361 10.34 -16.36 -26.37
CA THR A 361 8.94 -16.15 -25.99
C THR A 361 7.96 -16.28 -27.15
N TRP A 362 8.45 -16.37 -28.39
CA TRP A 362 7.59 -16.46 -29.56
C TRP A 362 6.61 -17.63 -29.52
N GLN A 363 6.97 -18.74 -28.85
CA GLN A 363 6.12 -19.91 -28.69
C GLN A 363 4.86 -19.63 -27.86
N ILE A 364 4.88 -18.57 -27.05
CA ILE A 364 3.75 -18.16 -26.21
C ILE A 364 2.80 -17.26 -27.00
N ALA A 365 3.29 -16.52 -28.01
CA ALA A 365 2.48 -15.57 -28.78
C ALA A 365 1.20 -16.20 -29.39
N PRO A 366 1.21 -17.43 -29.95
CA PRO A 366 -0.01 -18.08 -30.45
C PRO A 366 -1.11 -18.22 -29.41
N ILE A 367 -0.80 -18.39 -28.12
CA ILE A 367 -1.80 -18.52 -27.06
C ILE A 367 -2.66 -17.24 -27.00
N TYR A 368 -2.02 -16.07 -27.04
CA TYR A 368 -2.70 -14.77 -27.04
C TYR A 368 -3.42 -14.49 -28.37
N LEU A 369 -2.82 -14.89 -29.50
CA LEU A 369 -3.46 -14.70 -30.81
C LEU A 369 -4.72 -15.56 -30.98
N THR A 370 -4.76 -16.78 -30.43
CA THR A 370 -5.96 -17.62 -30.51
C THR A 370 -7.15 -17.07 -29.73
N SER A 371 -6.91 -16.22 -28.74
CA SER A 371 -7.95 -15.50 -27.98
C SER A 371 -8.43 -14.23 -28.70
N CYS A 372 -7.81 -13.82 -29.81
CA CYS A 372 -8.19 -12.65 -30.61
C CYS A 372 -9.10 -13.07 -31.79
N MET A 373 -10.42 -12.91 -31.63
CA MET A 373 -11.43 -13.49 -32.53
C MET A 373 -11.44 -12.92 -33.95
N LYS A 374 -11.08 -11.63 -34.14
CA LYS A 374 -11.16 -10.98 -35.45
C LYS A 374 -9.85 -11.07 -36.21
N GLN A 375 -8.76 -10.61 -35.59
CA GLN A 375 -7.48 -10.43 -36.27
C GLN A 375 -6.44 -11.48 -35.90
N GLY A 376 -6.61 -12.20 -34.78
CA GLY A 376 -5.63 -13.18 -34.29
C GLY A 376 -5.34 -14.33 -35.25
N ILE A 377 -6.37 -14.88 -35.91
CA ILE A 377 -6.23 -16.03 -36.82
C ILE A 377 -5.35 -15.69 -38.05
N GLY A 378 -5.39 -14.44 -38.52
CA GLY A 378 -4.52 -13.98 -39.59
C GLY A 378 -3.05 -14.01 -39.16
N PHE A 379 -2.75 -13.44 -37.99
CA PHE A 379 -1.40 -13.35 -37.46
C PHE A 379 -0.79 -14.69 -37.05
N VAL A 380 -1.58 -15.68 -36.61
CA VAL A 380 -1.07 -17.03 -36.33
C VAL A 380 -0.45 -17.67 -37.58
N ARG A 381 -1.06 -17.46 -38.75
CA ARG A 381 -0.60 -18.02 -40.02
C ARG A 381 0.68 -17.34 -40.52
N ASP A 382 0.85 -16.05 -40.25
CA ASP A 382 2.06 -15.31 -40.62
C ASP A 382 3.22 -15.57 -39.65
N SER A 383 2.93 -15.71 -38.35
CA SER A 383 3.94 -15.99 -37.31
C SER A 383 4.57 -17.37 -37.47
N THR A 384 3.79 -18.36 -37.94
CA THR A 384 4.28 -19.72 -38.25
C THR A 384 5.07 -19.78 -39.56
N ALA A 385 4.95 -18.78 -40.44
CA ALA A 385 5.72 -18.69 -41.68
C ALA A 385 7.07 -17.97 -41.49
N GLN A 386 7.21 -17.12 -40.46
CA GLN A 386 8.46 -16.38 -40.17
C GLN A 386 9.48 -17.20 -39.36
N THR A 387 9.07 -18.32 -38.75
CA THR A 387 9.96 -19.26 -38.04
C THR A 387 10.75 -20.14 -39.01
N THR A 388 11.69 -19.52 -39.72
CA THR A 388 12.86 -20.25 -40.24
C THR A 388 13.78 -20.54 -39.06
N CYS A 389 14.02 -21.82 -38.80
CA CYS A 389 14.89 -22.28 -37.71
C CYS A 389 16.26 -21.58 -37.77
N PRO A 390 16.79 -21.04 -36.66
CA PRO A 390 18.22 -20.80 -36.58
C PRO A 390 18.90 -22.18 -36.58
N THR A 391 19.67 -22.46 -37.64
CA THR A 391 20.57 -23.62 -37.73
C THR A 391 21.66 -23.58 -36.69
#